data_AF-A0A498P1Q3-F1
#
_entry.id   AF-A0A498P1Q3-F1
#
_cell.length_a   1.000
_cell.length_b   1.000
_cell.length_c   1.000
_cell.angle_alpha   90.00
_cell.angle_beta   90.00
_cell.angle_gamma   90.00
#
_symmetry.space_group_name_H-M   'P 1'
#
loop_
_entity.id
_entity.type
_entity.pdbx_description
1 polymer ?
#
loop_
_entity_poly.entity_id
_entity_poly.type
_entity_poly.pdbx_seq_one_letter_code
_entity_poly.pdbx_strand_id
1 'polypeptide(L)'
;MADSKMAVCLCSPAFVQDLVPAAQKTALLYRLSYLCLASFPHLEEMIRFRAVETQLLFGSSDATMLKCILISKNLVQSLFPMLTKAVKKNKAILAVKFLGKAQVWIKEIISEVDRIVEKADAIYLTQKQWQLELQIFDWQMKIAKANFDRNSIPDPIHLNEVQSSLSKIQKILIRLKEFCEVAHMLKYLEQKTFVGEDLIEDLADLKDEFLESIEAAKEAWNSFGAGCKKASRMFKLQTKDAYKFLEVSPSSLSKEQWQTEYESVKEQLQKIDPVQSVMSSDTPAIS
;
A
#
# COMPACT_ATOMS: atom_id res chain seq x y z
N MET A 1 -19.73 18.10 16.73
CA MET A 1 -19.41 16.74 17.25
C MET A 1 -19.34 15.66 16.15
N ALA A 2 -19.39 15.99 14.85
CA ALA A 2 -19.13 15.03 13.76
C ALA A 2 -17.63 14.98 13.33
N ASP A 3 -16.90 16.07 13.54
CA ASP A 3 -15.50 16.24 13.07
C ASP A 3 -14.45 15.33 13.74
N SER A 4 -14.71 14.85 14.96
CA SER A 4 -13.75 13.98 15.67
C SER A 4 -13.65 12.57 15.09
N LYS A 5 -14.65 12.11 14.32
CA LYS A 5 -14.65 10.75 13.74
C LYS A 5 -13.85 10.63 12.45
N MET A 6 -13.68 11.71 11.67
CA MET A 6 -12.90 11.67 10.42
C MET A 6 -11.38 11.70 10.65
N ALA A 7 -10.92 12.17 11.82
CA ALA A 7 -9.49 12.19 12.18
C ALA A 7 -8.87 10.79 12.39
N VAL A 8 -9.65 9.70 12.32
CA VAL A 8 -9.24 8.36 12.74
C VAL A 8 -8.74 7.46 11.59
N CYS A 9 -8.90 7.84 10.32
CA CYS A 9 -8.87 6.83 9.24
C CYS A 9 -7.49 6.26 8.83
N LEU A 10 -6.37 6.97 9.03
CA LEU A 10 -5.00 6.53 8.69
C LEU A 10 -4.24 5.94 9.89
N CYS A 11 -4.77 6.17 11.09
CA CYS A 11 -4.22 5.69 12.35
C CYS A 11 -5.13 4.68 13.04
N SER A 12 -6.11 4.11 12.32
CA SER A 12 -6.75 2.88 12.77
C SER A 12 -5.63 1.86 13.04
N PRO A 13 -5.49 1.38 14.29
CA PRO A 13 -4.49 0.37 14.61
C PRO A 13 -4.60 -0.86 13.70
N ALA A 14 -5.81 -1.17 13.24
CA ALA A 14 -6.12 -2.30 12.35
C ALA A 14 -5.48 -2.16 10.96
N PHE A 15 -5.55 -0.99 10.31
CA PHE A 15 -4.94 -0.78 8.99
C PHE A 15 -3.43 -1.03 9.03
N VAL A 16 -2.76 -0.46 10.05
CA VAL A 16 -1.29 -0.53 10.15
C VAL A 16 -0.81 -1.89 10.66
N GLN A 17 -1.58 -2.59 11.50
CA GLN A 17 -1.27 -3.95 11.96
C GLN A 17 -1.31 -4.96 10.80
N ASP A 18 -2.24 -4.78 9.87
CA ASP A 18 -2.43 -5.71 8.74
C ASP A 18 -1.47 -5.46 7.57
N LEU A 19 -0.93 -4.24 7.44
CA LEU A 19 -0.10 -3.85 6.30
C LEU A 19 1.30 -4.50 6.33
N VAL A 20 1.87 -4.77 7.51
CA VAL A 20 3.22 -5.34 7.65
C VAL A 20 3.29 -6.80 7.21
N PRO A 21 2.44 -7.71 7.72
CA PRO A 21 2.42 -9.08 7.25
C PRO A 21 2.06 -9.12 5.76
N ALA A 22 1.13 -8.28 5.31
CA ALA A 22 0.70 -8.20 3.93
C ALA A 22 1.84 -7.83 2.97
N ALA A 23 2.72 -6.92 3.38
CA ALA A 23 3.88 -6.54 2.60
C ALA A 23 4.82 -7.74 2.35
N GLN A 24 5.41 -8.30 3.40
CA GLN A 24 6.35 -9.43 3.28
C GLN A 24 5.72 -10.65 2.59
N LYS A 25 4.44 -10.92 2.90
CA LYS A 25 3.66 -11.97 2.26
C LYS A 25 3.52 -11.76 0.75
N THR A 26 3.35 -10.54 0.27
CA THR A 26 3.19 -10.26 -1.17
C THR A 26 4.42 -10.70 -1.97
N ALA A 27 5.62 -10.34 -1.53
CA ALA A 27 6.85 -10.72 -2.22
C ALA A 27 7.06 -12.25 -2.22
N LEU A 28 6.78 -12.91 -1.08
CA LEU A 28 6.87 -14.37 -0.98
C LEU A 28 5.83 -15.09 -1.86
N LEU A 29 4.61 -14.56 -1.96
CA LEU A 29 3.57 -15.12 -2.84
C LEU A 29 3.94 -14.98 -4.33
N TYR A 30 4.56 -13.85 -4.72
CA TYR A 30 5.12 -13.70 -6.06
C TYR A 30 6.27 -14.68 -6.29
N ARG A 31 7.18 -14.83 -5.33
CA ARG A 31 8.30 -15.79 -5.43
C ARG A 31 7.82 -17.22 -5.56
N LEU A 32 6.86 -17.64 -4.76
CA LEU A 32 6.27 -18.98 -4.83
C LEU A 32 5.67 -19.22 -6.22
N SER A 33 4.87 -18.27 -6.70
CA SER A 33 4.21 -18.39 -7.99
C SER A 33 5.21 -18.38 -9.16
N TYR A 34 6.28 -17.59 -9.05
CA TYR A 34 7.37 -17.54 -10.02
C TYR A 34 8.11 -18.87 -10.09
N LEU A 35 8.44 -19.48 -8.94
CA LEU A 35 9.02 -20.83 -8.89
C LEU A 35 8.10 -21.88 -9.54
N CYS A 36 6.80 -21.84 -9.26
CA CYS A 36 5.81 -22.76 -9.85
C CYS A 36 5.68 -22.66 -11.38
N LEU A 37 6.12 -21.55 -11.97
CA LEU A 37 6.00 -21.26 -13.40
C LEU A 37 7.29 -21.53 -14.19
N ALA A 38 8.30 -22.18 -13.60
CA ALA A 38 9.61 -22.46 -14.22
C ALA A 38 9.53 -23.15 -15.60
N SER A 39 8.49 -23.94 -15.86
CA SER A 39 8.29 -24.62 -17.14
C SER A 39 7.41 -23.85 -18.13
N PHE A 40 7.00 -22.62 -17.78
CA PHE A 40 6.07 -21.80 -18.55
C PHE A 40 6.65 -20.39 -18.79
N PRO A 41 7.61 -20.24 -19.73
CA PRO A 41 8.38 -19.00 -19.91
C PRO A 41 7.53 -17.74 -20.09
N HIS A 42 6.41 -17.84 -20.81
CA HIS A 42 5.51 -16.71 -21.01
C HIS A 42 4.84 -16.28 -19.69
N LEU A 43 4.35 -17.24 -18.90
CA LEU A 43 3.73 -16.94 -17.59
C LEU A 43 4.77 -16.46 -16.57
N GLU A 44 6.00 -16.98 -16.64
CA GLU A 44 7.14 -16.51 -15.87
C GLU A 44 7.45 -15.03 -16.17
N GLU A 45 7.50 -14.63 -17.44
CA GLU A 45 7.73 -13.25 -17.85
C GLU A 45 6.62 -12.31 -17.34
N MET A 46 5.37 -12.73 -17.49
CA MET A 46 4.22 -11.97 -17.01
C MET A 46 4.29 -11.76 -15.50
N ILE A 47 4.52 -12.83 -14.71
CA ILE A 47 4.55 -12.68 -13.25
C ILE A 47 5.74 -11.85 -12.78
N ARG A 48 6.89 -11.92 -13.48
CA ARG A 48 8.04 -11.04 -13.24
C ARG A 48 7.65 -9.58 -13.45
N PHE A 49 7.01 -9.25 -14.57
CA PHE A 49 6.54 -7.89 -14.85
C PHE A 49 5.61 -7.36 -13.74
N ARG A 50 4.65 -8.18 -13.28
CA ARG A 50 3.71 -7.78 -12.21
C ARG A 50 4.37 -7.60 -10.85
N ALA A 51 5.32 -8.47 -10.52
CA ALA A 51 6.10 -8.34 -9.31
C ALA A 51 6.89 -7.02 -9.30
N VAL A 52 7.48 -6.62 -10.44
CA VAL A 52 8.15 -5.33 -10.61
C VAL A 52 7.19 -4.15 -10.50
N GLU A 53 6.02 -4.19 -11.15
CA GLU A 53 5.01 -3.12 -11.02
C GLU A 53 4.57 -2.93 -9.56
N THR A 54 4.35 -4.05 -8.86
CA THR A 54 3.95 -4.05 -7.44
C THR A 54 5.06 -3.48 -6.56
N GLN A 55 6.32 -3.91 -6.78
CA GLN A 55 7.48 -3.35 -6.11
C GLN A 55 7.59 -1.85 -6.32
N LEU A 56 7.40 -1.38 -7.56
CA LEU A 56 7.46 0.04 -7.88
C LEU A 56 6.32 0.83 -7.22
N LEU A 57 5.10 0.26 -7.14
CA LEU A 57 3.99 0.86 -6.40
C LEU A 57 4.38 1.06 -4.94
N PHE A 58 4.84 0.02 -4.25
CA PHE A 58 5.27 0.10 -2.86
C PHE A 58 6.40 1.13 -2.64
N GLY A 59 7.41 1.14 -3.51
CA GLY A 59 8.50 2.13 -3.43
C GLY A 59 8.01 3.56 -3.65
N SER A 60 7.07 3.78 -4.58
CA SER A 60 6.48 5.09 -4.84
C SER A 60 5.58 5.54 -3.67
N SER A 61 4.85 4.62 -3.05
CA SER A 61 4.07 4.88 -1.84
C SER A 61 4.96 5.29 -0.65
N ASP A 62 6.10 4.62 -0.44
CA ASP A 62 7.06 5.02 0.60
C ASP A 62 7.62 6.43 0.37
N ALA A 63 8.06 6.72 -0.86
CA ALA A 63 8.57 8.04 -1.23
C ALA A 63 7.52 9.15 -0.99
N THR A 64 6.25 8.87 -1.31
CA THR A 64 5.13 9.78 -1.07
C THR A 64 4.89 9.98 0.43
N MET A 65 4.91 8.90 1.23
CA MET A 65 4.81 8.99 2.68
C MET A 65 5.94 9.83 3.30
N LEU A 66 7.17 9.70 2.79
CA LEU A 66 8.31 10.52 3.24
C LEU A 66 8.08 12.01 2.96
N LYS A 67 7.49 12.35 1.81
CA LYS A 67 7.10 13.73 1.51
C LYS A 67 5.98 14.23 2.42
N CYS A 68 4.99 13.40 2.75
CA CYS A 68 3.96 13.72 3.76
C CYS A 68 4.58 14.10 5.09
N ILE A 69 5.53 13.29 5.56
CA ILE A 69 6.24 13.53 6.82
C ILE A 69 7.00 14.87 6.76
N LEU A 70 7.70 15.14 5.65
CA LEU A 70 8.49 16.36 5.50
C LEU A 70 7.61 17.61 5.46
N ILE A 71 6.53 17.58 4.69
CA ILE A 71 5.59 18.71 4.59
C ILE A 71 4.89 18.95 5.93
N SER A 72 4.37 17.91 6.58
CA SER A 72 3.85 18.00 7.96
C SER A 72 4.84 18.69 8.89
N LYS A 73 6.10 18.24 8.88
CA LYS A 73 7.15 18.80 9.73
C LYS A 73 7.41 20.27 9.43
N ASN A 74 7.50 20.64 8.15
CA ASN A 74 7.74 22.02 7.71
C ASN A 74 6.56 22.93 8.10
N LEU A 75 5.33 22.47 7.94
CA LEU A 75 4.12 23.20 8.34
C LEU A 75 4.11 23.42 9.86
N VAL A 76 4.23 22.36 10.64
CA VAL A 76 4.13 22.40 12.11
C VAL A 76 5.29 23.17 12.75
N GLN A 77 6.53 22.90 12.34
CA GLN A 77 7.71 23.39 13.06
C GLN A 77 8.19 24.75 12.57
N SER A 78 7.77 25.18 11.38
CA SER A 78 8.25 26.42 10.77
C SER A 78 7.12 27.34 10.35
N LEU A 79 6.24 26.88 9.46
CA LEU A 79 5.25 27.77 8.83
C LEU A 79 4.19 28.26 9.82
N PHE A 80 3.56 27.36 10.59
CA PHE A 80 2.55 27.74 11.57
C PHE A 80 3.09 28.67 12.66
N PRO A 81 4.27 28.44 13.27
CA PRO A 81 4.86 29.42 14.19
C PRO A 81 5.09 30.81 13.57
N MET A 82 5.52 30.87 12.31
CA MET A 82 5.70 32.14 11.59
C MET A 82 4.36 32.83 11.33
N LEU A 83 3.33 32.08 10.93
CA LEU A 83 1.97 32.55 10.72
C LEU A 83 1.35 33.08 12.02
N THR A 84 1.42 32.31 13.11
CA THR A 84 1.02 32.73 14.46
C THR A 84 1.67 34.06 14.86
N LYS A 85 2.97 34.22 14.60
CA LYS A 85 3.70 35.46 14.91
C LYS A 85 3.25 36.64 14.03
N ALA A 86 2.93 36.40 12.77
CA ALA A 86 2.40 37.44 11.89
C ALA A 86 1.02 37.91 12.36
N VAL A 87 0.14 36.97 12.70
CA VAL A 87 -1.22 37.21 13.20
C VAL A 87 -1.20 37.98 14.53
N LYS A 88 -0.40 37.53 15.50
CA LYS A 88 -0.23 38.23 16.79
C LYS A 88 0.23 39.69 16.65
N LYS A 89 0.93 40.00 15.56
CA LYS A 89 1.44 41.34 15.25
C LYS A 89 0.55 42.12 14.27
N ASN A 90 -0.65 41.62 13.99
CA ASN A 90 -1.60 42.16 13.03
C ASN A 90 -0.99 42.40 11.63
N LYS A 91 -0.12 41.50 11.18
CA LYS A 91 0.56 41.60 9.87
C LYS A 91 -0.17 40.77 8.81
N ALA A 92 -1.35 41.21 8.41
CA ALA A 92 -2.23 40.52 7.45
C ALA A 92 -1.51 40.12 6.16
N ILE A 93 -0.82 41.04 5.48
CA ILE A 93 -0.09 40.77 4.23
C ILE A 93 0.94 39.64 4.39
N LEU A 94 1.63 39.60 5.54
CA LEU A 94 2.61 38.55 5.81
C LEU A 94 1.94 37.21 6.13
N ALA A 95 0.79 37.22 6.80
CA ALA A 95 -0.02 36.03 7.04
C ALA A 95 -0.51 35.40 5.71
N VAL A 96 -1.06 36.21 4.79
CA VAL A 96 -1.45 35.77 3.44
C VAL A 96 -0.28 35.12 2.71
N LYS A 97 0.91 35.72 2.78
CA LYS A 97 2.11 35.16 2.14
C LYS A 97 2.49 33.78 2.70
N PHE A 98 2.34 33.57 4.00
CA PHE A 98 2.59 32.26 4.60
C PHE A 98 1.52 31.23 4.23
N LEU A 99 0.24 31.62 4.19
CA LEU A 99 -0.83 30.74 3.72
C LEU A 99 -0.64 30.34 2.25
N GLY A 100 -0.29 31.28 1.37
CA GLY A 100 0.01 30.97 -0.03
C GLY A 100 1.14 29.94 -0.18
N LYS A 101 2.16 30.01 0.68
CA LYS A 101 3.23 29.01 0.72
C LYS A 101 2.75 27.64 1.20
N ALA A 102 1.88 27.60 2.22
CA ALA A 102 1.25 26.36 2.66
C ALA A 102 0.39 25.75 1.56
N GLN A 103 -0.36 26.58 0.82
CA GLN A 103 -1.25 26.14 -0.25
C GLN A 103 -0.48 25.43 -1.38
N VAL A 104 0.66 25.99 -1.79
CA VAL A 104 1.52 25.34 -2.80
C VAL A 104 1.97 23.97 -2.32
N TRP A 105 2.52 23.87 -1.10
CA TRP A 105 2.99 22.60 -0.55
C TRP A 105 1.90 21.55 -0.39
N ILE A 106 0.71 21.96 0.03
CA ILE A 106 -0.44 21.06 0.23
C ILE A 106 -0.95 20.54 -1.12
N LYS A 107 -1.06 21.42 -2.14
CA LYS A 107 -1.49 21.01 -3.49
C LYS A 107 -0.48 20.07 -4.16
N GLU A 108 0.81 20.33 -4.00
CA GLU A 108 1.87 19.45 -4.51
C GLU A 108 1.71 18.03 -3.97
N ILE A 109 1.51 17.87 -2.66
CA ILE A 109 1.38 16.54 -2.07
C ILE A 109 0.05 15.84 -2.41
N ILE A 110 -1.05 16.59 -2.51
CA ILE A 110 -2.33 16.05 -2.97
C ILE A 110 -2.16 15.44 -4.37
N SER A 111 -1.54 16.19 -5.30
CA SER A 111 -1.31 15.70 -6.67
C SER A 111 -0.45 14.44 -6.71
N GLU A 112 0.56 14.35 -5.83
CA GLU A 112 1.39 13.15 -5.76
C GLU A 112 0.63 11.94 -5.22
N VAL A 113 -0.18 12.11 -4.18
CA VAL A 113 -1.01 11.03 -3.64
C VAL A 113 -2.05 10.57 -4.65
N ASP A 114 -2.70 11.48 -5.36
CA ASP A 114 -3.68 11.15 -6.41
C ASP A 114 -3.05 10.26 -7.51
N ARG A 115 -1.81 10.57 -7.94
CA ARG A 115 -1.07 9.73 -8.91
C ARG A 115 -0.81 8.31 -8.39
N ILE A 116 -0.56 8.14 -7.09
CA ILE A 116 -0.38 6.81 -6.48
C ILE A 116 -1.69 6.04 -6.48
N VAL A 117 -2.80 6.70 -6.17
CA VAL A 117 -4.14 6.10 -6.19
C VAL A 117 -4.48 5.64 -7.61
N GLU A 118 -4.28 6.47 -8.62
CA GLU A 118 -4.50 6.12 -10.03
C GLU A 118 -3.65 4.91 -10.45
N LYS A 119 -2.38 4.86 -10.05
CA LYS A 119 -1.49 3.73 -10.35
C LYS A 119 -1.92 2.44 -9.65
N ALA A 120 -2.36 2.52 -8.40
CA ALA A 120 -2.89 1.38 -7.66
C ALA A 120 -4.16 0.82 -8.33
N ASP A 121 -5.03 1.71 -8.82
CA ASP A 121 -6.23 1.34 -9.57
C ASP A 121 -5.89 0.62 -10.88
N ALA A 122 -4.92 1.13 -11.64
CA ALA A 122 -4.46 0.49 -12.87
C ALA A 122 -3.91 -0.93 -12.61
N ILE A 123 -2.99 -1.07 -11.65
CA ILE A 123 -2.41 -2.37 -11.28
C ILE A 123 -3.50 -3.37 -10.86
N TYR A 124 -4.49 -2.92 -10.10
CA TYR A 124 -5.62 -3.74 -9.69
C TYR A 124 -6.42 -4.27 -10.88
N LEU A 125 -6.74 -3.43 -11.85
CA LEU A 125 -7.48 -3.82 -13.05
C LEU A 125 -6.67 -4.82 -13.88
N THR A 126 -5.39 -4.56 -14.12
CA THR A 126 -4.51 -5.49 -14.83
C THR A 126 -4.39 -6.82 -14.08
N GLN A 127 -4.48 -6.83 -12.75
CA GLN A 127 -4.41 -8.08 -11.97
C GLN A 127 -5.66 -8.94 -12.15
N LYS A 128 -6.84 -8.31 -12.20
CA LYS A 128 -8.09 -9.01 -12.52
C LYS A 128 -8.06 -9.62 -13.91
N GLN A 129 -7.58 -8.87 -14.90
CA GLN A 129 -7.43 -9.38 -16.26
C GLN A 129 -6.56 -10.64 -16.28
N TRP A 130 -5.42 -10.61 -15.58
CA TRP A 130 -4.52 -11.75 -15.59
C TRP A 130 -5.06 -12.98 -14.83
N GLN A 131 -5.86 -12.79 -13.77
CA GLN A 131 -6.57 -13.92 -13.15
C GLN A 131 -7.50 -14.63 -14.14
N LEU A 132 -8.06 -13.91 -15.11
CA LEU A 132 -8.85 -14.51 -16.19
C LEU A 132 -7.93 -15.21 -17.20
N GLU A 133 -6.81 -14.61 -17.57
CA GLU A 133 -5.82 -15.22 -18.47
C GLU A 133 -5.25 -16.53 -17.92
N LEU A 134 -4.95 -16.58 -16.61
CA LEU A 134 -4.54 -17.83 -15.95
C LEU A 134 -5.64 -18.88 -15.93
N GLN A 135 -6.90 -18.48 -15.71
CA GLN A 135 -8.01 -19.42 -15.81
C GLN A 135 -8.16 -19.95 -17.24
N ILE A 136 -8.04 -19.08 -18.25
CA ILE A 136 -8.04 -19.48 -19.65
C ILE A 136 -6.91 -20.49 -19.91
N PHE A 137 -5.71 -20.21 -19.42
CA PHE A 137 -4.56 -21.10 -19.58
C PHE A 137 -4.74 -22.44 -18.85
N ASP A 138 -5.24 -22.43 -17.61
CA ASP A 138 -5.58 -23.64 -16.86
C ASP A 138 -6.64 -24.47 -17.61
N TRP A 139 -7.68 -23.83 -18.16
CA TRP A 139 -8.67 -24.50 -19.01
C TRP A 139 -8.04 -25.04 -20.29
N GLN A 140 -7.16 -24.29 -20.95
CA GLN A 140 -6.42 -24.76 -22.13
C GLN A 140 -5.54 -25.96 -21.80
N MET A 141 -4.86 -25.97 -20.65
CA MET A 141 -4.07 -27.12 -20.19
C MET A 141 -4.95 -28.32 -19.85
N LYS A 142 -6.09 -28.11 -19.18
CA LYS A 142 -7.07 -29.18 -18.90
C LYS A 142 -7.65 -29.77 -20.17
N ILE A 143 -7.96 -28.93 -21.16
CA ILE A 143 -8.41 -29.36 -22.50
C ILE A 143 -7.28 -30.12 -23.21
N ALA A 144 -6.05 -29.60 -23.21
CA ALA A 144 -4.91 -30.28 -23.79
C ALA A 144 -4.67 -31.64 -23.12
N LYS A 145 -4.75 -31.72 -21.79
CA LYS A 145 -4.67 -32.96 -21.00
C LYS A 145 -5.77 -33.95 -21.39
N ALA A 146 -7.03 -33.51 -21.42
CA ALA A 146 -8.17 -34.35 -21.81
C ALA A 146 -8.08 -34.80 -23.28
N ASN A 147 -7.49 -33.98 -24.15
CA ASN A 147 -7.21 -34.35 -25.55
C ASN A 147 -5.99 -35.28 -25.68
N PHE A 148 -5.11 -35.35 -24.67
CA PHE A 148 -3.89 -36.18 -24.61
C PHE A 148 -4.06 -37.51 -23.87
N ASP A 149 -5.29 -37.92 -23.52
CA ASP A 149 -5.60 -39.28 -23.03
C ASP A 149 -5.45 -40.37 -24.12
N ARG A 150 -4.28 -40.37 -24.77
CA ARG A 150 -3.67 -41.42 -25.60
C ARG A 150 -2.19 -41.67 -25.34
N ASN A 151 -1.55 -41.01 -24.36
CA ASN A 151 -0.41 -41.48 -23.53
C ASN A 151 0.40 -40.29 -22.95
N SER A 152 0.07 -39.97 -21.69
CA SER A 152 0.86 -39.30 -20.64
C SER A 152 1.56 -37.96 -20.90
N ILE A 153 1.17 -36.93 -20.12
CA ILE A 153 1.79 -35.58 -20.02
C ILE A 153 1.86 -35.13 -18.54
N PRO A 154 2.78 -34.21 -18.16
CA PRO A 154 3.04 -33.81 -16.76
C PRO A 154 1.89 -33.07 -16.07
N ASP A 155 1.93 -33.12 -14.73
CA ASP A 155 0.84 -32.76 -13.83
C ASP A 155 0.76 -31.24 -13.51
N PRO A 156 -0.39 -30.56 -13.67
CA PRO A 156 -0.59 -29.13 -13.35
C PRO A 156 -0.59 -28.78 -11.85
N ILE A 157 -0.04 -29.61 -10.97
CA ILE A 157 -0.16 -29.51 -9.50
C ILE A 157 0.02 -28.08 -8.98
N HIS A 158 0.99 -27.35 -9.54
CA HIS A 158 1.41 -26.04 -9.03
C HIS A 158 0.61 -24.85 -9.58
N LEU A 159 -0.23 -25.00 -10.62
CA LEU A 159 -1.06 -23.89 -11.12
C LEU A 159 -2.14 -23.45 -10.12
N ASN A 160 -2.68 -24.40 -9.36
CA ASN A 160 -3.60 -24.08 -8.26
C ASN A 160 -2.90 -23.24 -7.17
N GLU A 161 -1.63 -23.52 -6.89
CA GLU A 161 -0.83 -22.74 -5.93
C GLU A 161 -0.54 -21.33 -6.44
N VAL A 162 -0.26 -21.20 -7.73
CA VAL A 162 -0.15 -19.91 -8.42
C VAL A 162 -1.47 -19.15 -8.25
N GLN A 163 -2.61 -19.69 -8.69
CA GLN A 163 -3.91 -19.02 -8.57
C GLN A 163 -4.26 -18.60 -7.13
N SER A 164 -3.99 -19.46 -6.16
CA SER A 164 -4.19 -19.16 -4.73
C SER A 164 -3.32 -18.00 -4.26
N SER A 165 -2.04 -18.00 -4.62
CA SER A 165 -1.09 -16.96 -4.27
C SER A 165 -1.51 -15.60 -4.82
N LEU A 166 -2.01 -15.58 -6.05
CA LEU A 166 -2.38 -14.35 -6.74
C LEU A 166 -3.70 -13.78 -6.25
N SER A 167 -4.62 -14.66 -5.86
CA SER A 167 -5.84 -14.26 -5.15
C SER A 167 -5.51 -13.61 -3.80
N LYS A 168 -4.50 -14.14 -3.09
CA LYS A 168 -4.00 -13.53 -1.85
C LYS A 168 -3.31 -12.19 -2.12
N ILE A 169 -2.47 -12.09 -3.16
CA ILE A 169 -1.86 -10.81 -3.57
C ILE A 169 -2.94 -9.78 -3.91
N GLN A 170 -3.95 -10.16 -4.70
CA GLN A 170 -5.03 -9.26 -5.06
C GLN A 170 -5.77 -8.72 -3.82
N LYS A 171 -6.06 -9.58 -2.83
CA LYS A 171 -6.66 -9.13 -1.56
C LYS A 171 -5.77 -8.13 -0.84
N ILE A 172 -4.45 -8.33 -0.85
CA ILE A 172 -3.48 -7.39 -0.28
C ILE A 172 -3.46 -6.06 -1.05
N LEU A 173 -3.45 -6.10 -2.39
CA LEU A 173 -3.47 -4.90 -3.23
C LEU A 173 -4.79 -4.13 -3.13
N ILE A 174 -5.92 -4.81 -2.91
CA ILE A 174 -7.20 -4.14 -2.60
C ILE A 174 -7.07 -3.36 -1.30
N ARG A 175 -6.43 -3.91 -0.26
CA ARG A 175 -6.15 -3.16 0.97
C ARG A 175 -5.22 -1.97 0.71
N LEU A 176 -4.31 -2.06 -0.26
CA LEU A 176 -3.51 -0.89 -0.66
C LEU A 176 -4.34 0.19 -1.35
N LYS A 177 -5.52 -0.10 -1.92
CA LYS A 177 -6.43 0.97 -2.37
C LYS A 177 -6.91 1.86 -1.23
N GLU A 178 -6.83 1.40 0.03
CA GLU A 178 -7.10 2.24 1.22
C GLU A 178 -6.10 3.41 1.33
N PHE A 179 -5.06 3.47 0.49
CA PHE A 179 -4.27 4.69 0.28
C PHE A 179 -5.12 5.88 -0.22
N CYS A 180 -6.31 5.65 -0.78
CA CYS A 180 -7.28 6.71 -1.06
C CYS A 180 -7.68 7.49 0.20
N GLU A 181 -7.60 6.87 1.38
CA GLU A 181 -7.82 7.54 2.66
C GLU A 181 -6.75 8.61 2.93
N VAL A 182 -5.52 8.44 2.43
CA VAL A 182 -4.49 9.49 2.46
C VAL A 182 -4.94 10.70 1.64
N ALA A 183 -5.52 10.47 0.46
CA ALA A 183 -6.02 11.54 -0.40
C ALA A 183 -7.18 12.29 0.28
N HIS A 184 -8.14 11.57 0.86
CA HIS A 184 -9.24 12.16 1.63
C HIS A 184 -8.75 12.97 2.83
N MET A 185 -7.75 12.47 3.55
CA MET A 185 -7.14 13.22 4.65
C MET A 185 -6.43 14.46 4.21
N LEU A 186 -5.68 14.43 3.12
CA LEU A 186 -4.99 15.62 2.63
C LEU A 186 -6.00 16.69 2.22
N LYS A 187 -7.13 16.32 1.61
CA LYS A 187 -8.24 17.24 1.33
C LYS A 187 -8.86 17.81 2.62
N TYR A 188 -9.04 16.98 3.64
CA TYR A 188 -9.50 17.45 4.96
C TYR A 188 -8.49 18.40 5.63
N LEU A 189 -7.19 18.08 5.58
CA LEU A 189 -6.13 18.91 6.12
C LEU A 189 -6.00 20.23 5.37
N GLU A 190 -6.14 20.21 4.04
CA GLU A 190 -6.24 21.42 3.22
C GLU A 190 -7.36 22.31 3.75
N GLN A 191 -8.59 21.77 3.84
CA GLN A 191 -9.74 22.52 4.36
C GLN A 191 -9.45 23.08 5.76
N LYS A 192 -8.96 22.27 6.70
CA LYS A 192 -8.63 22.71 8.07
C LYS A 192 -7.52 23.77 8.12
N THR A 193 -6.58 23.75 7.18
CA THR A 193 -5.47 24.72 7.13
C THR A 193 -5.93 26.11 6.74
N PHE A 194 -6.97 26.20 5.91
CA PHE A 194 -7.50 27.45 5.38
C PHE A 194 -8.82 27.87 6.04
N VAL A 195 -9.21 27.22 7.15
CA VAL A 195 -10.32 27.70 7.99
C VAL A 195 -9.95 29.07 8.53
N GLY A 196 -10.76 30.06 8.16
CA GLY A 196 -10.61 31.44 8.60
C GLY A 196 -9.67 32.28 7.74
N GLU A 197 -9.22 31.81 6.57
CA GLU A 197 -8.45 32.63 5.63
C GLU A 197 -9.17 33.94 5.26
N ASP A 198 -10.50 33.90 5.19
CA ASP A 198 -11.40 35.03 5.04
C ASP A 198 -11.36 36.04 6.21
N LEU A 199 -11.05 35.57 7.42
CA LEU A 199 -10.93 36.41 8.62
C LEU A 199 -9.68 37.31 8.61
N ILE A 200 -8.78 37.14 7.63
CA ILE A 200 -7.57 37.97 7.51
C ILE A 200 -7.91 39.43 7.18
N GLU A 201 -9.04 39.68 6.51
CA GLU A 201 -9.49 41.03 6.20
C GLU A 201 -9.86 41.80 7.47
N ASP A 202 -10.43 41.10 8.46
CA ASP A 202 -10.86 41.63 9.75
C ASP A 202 -9.96 41.15 10.91
N LEU A 203 -8.67 40.90 10.63
CA LEU A 203 -7.73 40.30 11.58
C LEU A 203 -7.57 41.07 12.90
N ALA A 204 -7.87 42.36 12.90
CA ALA A 204 -7.85 43.19 14.09
C ALA A 204 -8.90 42.75 15.12
N ASP A 205 -10.06 42.30 14.65
CA ASP A 205 -11.22 41.94 15.45
C ASP A 205 -11.35 40.42 15.63
N LEU A 206 -10.89 39.63 14.65
CA LEU A 206 -11.05 38.16 14.60
C LEU A 206 -9.72 37.41 14.84
N LYS A 207 -8.79 38.06 15.55
CA LYS A 207 -7.42 37.56 15.74
C LYS A 207 -7.38 36.24 16.50
N ASP A 208 -8.20 36.12 17.54
CA ASP A 208 -8.12 34.99 18.46
C ASP A 208 -8.73 33.74 17.80
N GLU A 209 -9.81 33.90 17.05
CA GLU A 209 -10.43 32.89 16.20
C GLU A 209 -9.44 32.35 15.14
N PHE A 210 -8.69 33.25 14.49
CA PHE A 210 -7.67 32.84 13.53
C PHE A 210 -6.49 32.11 14.19
N LEU A 211 -6.13 32.48 15.42
CA LEU A 211 -5.09 31.78 16.17
C LEU A 211 -5.52 30.37 16.59
N GLU A 212 -6.79 30.20 16.97
CA GLU A 212 -7.37 28.88 17.27
C GLU A 212 -7.38 27.99 16.03
N SER A 213 -7.72 28.53 14.84
CA SER A 213 -7.71 27.75 13.59
C SER A 213 -6.31 27.24 13.24
N ILE A 214 -5.27 28.07 13.42
CA ILE A 214 -3.88 27.66 13.21
C ILE A 214 -3.47 26.51 14.14
N GLU A 215 -3.85 26.57 15.42
CA GLU A 215 -3.48 25.52 16.37
C GLU A 215 -4.20 24.20 16.05
N ALA A 216 -5.48 24.26 15.68
CA ALA A 216 -6.23 23.09 15.22
C ALA A 216 -5.60 22.46 13.97
N ALA A 217 -5.20 23.27 12.99
CA ALA A 217 -4.49 22.79 11.80
C ALA A 217 -3.14 22.15 12.18
N LYS A 218 -2.40 22.77 13.10
CA LYS A 218 -1.12 22.26 13.60
C LYS A 218 -1.23 20.88 14.26
N GLU A 219 -2.24 20.67 15.10
CA GLU A 219 -2.51 19.36 15.71
C GLU A 219 -2.85 18.29 14.67
N ALA A 220 -3.68 18.65 13.69
CA ALA A 220 -4.07 17.74 12.61
C ALA A 220 -2.87 17.32 11.75
N TRP A 221 -2.02 18.27 11.34
CA TRP A 221 -0.81 17.99 10.56
C TRP A 221 0.24 17.18 11.32
N ASN A 222 0.34 17.36 12.65
CA ASN A 222 1.20 16.55 13.51
C ASN A 222 0.74 15.09 13.53
N SER A 223 -0.56 14.87 13.75
CA SER A 223 -1.15 13.54 13.80
C SER A 223 -1.01 12.82 12.46
N PHE A 224 -1.27 13.53 11.35
CA PHE A 224 -1.08 13.01 10.00
C PHE A 224 0.38 12.63 9.71
N GLY A 225 1.34 13.50 10.06
CA GLY A 225 2.76 13.22 9.85
C GLY A 225 3.25 12.01 10.64
N ALA A 226 2.76 11.82 11.87
CA ALA A 226 3.04 10.64 12.67
C ALA A 226 2.47 9.35 12.05
N GLY A 227 1.24 9.41 11.51
CA GLY A 227 0.62 8.31 10.77
C GLY A 227 1.43 7.93 9.53
N CYS A 228 1.82 8.92 8.72
CA CYS A 228 2.66 8.70 7.53
C CYS A 228 4.01 8.07 7.87
N LYS A 229 4.64 8.48 8.99
CA LYS A 229 5.88 7.88 9.48
C LYS A 229 5.72 6.42 9.85
N LYS A 230 4.58 6.05 10.45
CA LYS A 230 4.26 4.66 10.77
C LYS A 230 4.09 3.84 9.49
N ALA A 231 3.36 4.35 8.51
CA ALA A 231 3.13 3.70 7.21
C ALA A 231 4.42 3.54 6.37
N SER A 232 5.26 4.58 6.28
CA SER A 232 6.55 4.54 5.56
C SER A 232 7.46 3.41 6.05
N ARG A 233 7.56 3.19 7.36
CA ARG A 233 8.34 2.06 7.92
C ARG A 233 7.89 0.72 7.36
N MET A 234 6.60 0.57 7.05
CA MET A 234 6.03 -0.68 6.55
C MET A 234 6.26 -0.85 5.06
N PHE A 235 6.08 0.21 4.28
CA PHE A 235 6.43 0.19 2.85
C PHE A 235 7.92 -0.06 2.62
N LYS A 236 8.79 0.43 3.51
CA LYS A 236 10.23 0.16 3.48
C LYS A 236 10.58 -1.34 3.63
N LEU A 237 9.67 -2.18 4.12
CA LEU A 237 9.90 -3.64 4.16
C LEU A 237 9.76 -4.30 2.78
N GLN A 238 9.15 -3.62 1.80
CA GLN A 238 9.02 -4.06 0.39
C GLN A 238 10.18 -3.61 -0.50
N THR A 239 11.37 -3.45 0.08
CA THR A 239 12.54 -2.95 -0.64
C THR A 239 13.00 -3.90 -1.74
N LYS A 240 13.95 -3.42 -2.56
CA LYS A 240 14.58 -4.17 -3.65
C LYS A 240 15.02 -5.59 -3.25
N ASP A 241 15.43 -5.78 -1.99
CA ASP A 241 15.86 -7.08 -1.48
C ASP A 241 14.74 -8.13 -1.48
N ALA A 242 13.48 -7.73 -1.25
CA ALA A 242 12.34 -8.64 -1.25
C ALA A 242 12.04 -9.23 -2.64
N TYR A 243 12.49 -8.55 -3.71
CA TYR A 243 12.26 -8.91 -5.10
C TYR A 243 13.52 -9.37 -5.84
N LYS A 244 14.65 -9.53 -5.14
CA LYS A 244 15.92 -10.06 -5.72
C LYS A 244 15.76 -11.42 -6.39
N PHE A 245 14.77 -12.22 -5.98
CA PHE A 245 14.46 -13.50 -6.61
C PHE A 245 14.12 -13.38 -8.10
N LEU A 246 13.72 -12.20 -8.59
CA LEU A 246 13.44 -11.95 -10.00
C LEU A 246 14.71 -11.90 -10.88
N GLU A 247 15.89 -11.74 -10.28
CA GLU A 247 17.18 -11.67 -10.99
C GLU A 247 17.63 -13.04 -11.52
N VAL A 248 17.10 -14.12 -10.95
CA VAL A 248 17.38 -15.50 -11.38
C VAL A 248 16.11 -16.09 -11.98
N SER A 249 16.23 -16.73 -13.14
CA SER A 249 15.09 -17.45 -13.72
C SER A 249 14.93 -18.81 -13.01
N PRO A 250 13.73 -19.17 -12.57
CA PRO A 250 13.47 -20.45 -11.91
C PRO A 250 13.72 -21.63 -12.86
N SER A 251 13.61 -21.42 -14.18
CA SER A 251 13.94 -22.43 -15.19
C SER A 251 15.45 -22.74 -15.28
N SER A 252 16.30 -21.87 -14.70
CA SER A 252 17.76 -22.05 -14.65
C SER A 252 18.26 -22.81 -13.42
N LEU A 253 17.38 -23.09 -12.46
CA LEU A 253 17.73 -23.80 -11.23
C LEU A 253 17.79 -25.31 -11.46
N SER A 254 18.66 -26.01 -10.71
CA SER A 254 18.58 -27.46 -10.60
C SER A 254 17.31 -27.87 -9.85
N LYS A 255 16.88 -29.14 -10.00
CA LYS A 255 15.68 -29.65 -9.32
C LYS A 255 15.81 -29.56 -7.80
N GLU A 256 17.00 -29.85 -7.27
CA GLU A 256 17.31 -29.79 -5.84
C GLU A 256 17.33 -28.35 -5.32
N GLN A 257 17.91 -27.43 -6.10
CA GLN A 257 17.92 -26.00 -5.79
C GLN A 257 16.49 -25.43 -5.78
N TRP A 258 15.72 -25.73 -6.83
CA TRP A 258 14.32 -25.33 -6.93
C TRP A 258 13.49 -25.85 -5.75
N GLN A 259 13.63 -27.14 -5.40
CA GLN A 259 12.89 -27.73 -4.28
C GLN A 259 13.24 -27.06 -2.96
N THR A 260 14.54 -26.80 -2.73
CA THR A 260 15.02 -26.13 -1.52
C THR A 260 14.44 -24.73 -1.39
N GLU A 261 14.46 -23.95 -2.48
CA GLU A 261 13.88 -22.61 -2.50
C GLU A 261 12.38 -22.64 -2.29
N TYR A 262 11.69 -23.55 -2.95
CA TYR A 262 10.25 -23.72 -2.88
C TYR A 262 9.78 -24.03 -1.44
N GLU A 263 10.40 -25.01 -0.78
CA GLU A 263 10.08 -25.35 0.62
C GLU A 263 10.42 -24.22 1.58
N SER A 264 11.55 -23.53 1.37
CA SER A 264 11.93 -22.37 2.19
C SER A 264 10.90 -21.24 2.10
N VAL A 265 10.36 -20.95 0.91
CA VAL A 265 9.33 -19.93 0.71
C VAL A 265 8.02 -20.35 1.38
N LYS A 266 7.63 -21.62 1.28
CA LYS A 266 6.44 -22.15 1.97
C LYS A 266 6.55 -22.03 3.48
N GLU A 267 7.69 -22.39 4.07
CA GLU A 267 7.94 -22.27 5.50
C GLU A 267 7.86 -20.81 5.97
N GLN A 268 8.42 -19.88 5.20
CA GLN A 268 8.33 -18.44 5.50
C GLN A 268 6.88 -17.93 5.43
N LEU A 269 6.11 -18.36 4.44
CA LEU A 269 4.68 -18.01 4.33
C LEU A 269 3.87 -18.55 5.52
N GLN A 270 4.16 -19.77 6.00
CA GLN A 270 3.51 -20.35 7.18
C GLN A 270 3.84 -19.61 8.47
N LYS A 271 5.08 -19.09 8.61
CA LYS A 271 5.47 -18.29 9.78
C LYS A 271 4.73 -16.95 9.85
N ILE A 272 4.37 -16.37 8.71
CA ILE A 272 3.64 -15.08 8.63
C ILE A 272 2.14 -15.29 8.86
N ASP A 273 1.60 -16.43 8.46
CA ASP A 273 0.18 -16.75 8.56
C ASP A 273 0.03 -18.18 9.10
N PRO A 274 0.23 -18.40 10.42
CA PRO A 274 0.11 -19.73 10.99
C PRO A 274 -1.32 -20.21 10.77
N VAL A 275 -1.45 -21.29 10.00
CA VAL A 275 -2.73 -21.97 9.81
C VAL A 275 -3.26 -22.28 11.21
N GLN A 276 -4.43 -21.74 11.57
CA GLN A 276 -5.19 -22.29 12.68
C GLN A 276 -5.48 -23.74 12.31
N SER A 277 -4.64 -24.64 12.84
CA SER A 277 -4.88 -26.07 12.85
C SER A 277 -6.29 -26.27 13.38
N VAL A 278 -7.22 -26.60 12.49
CA VAL A 278 -8.47 -27.23 12.88
C VAL A 278 -8.05 -28.57 13.45
N MET A 279 -7.88 -28.61 14.77
CA MET A 279 -7.78 -29.87 15.48
C MET A 279 -9.06 -30.63 15.19
N SER A 280 -8.92 -31.73 14.45
CA SER A 280 -9.88 -32.81 14.44
C SER A 280 -10.08 -33.24 15.90
N SER A 281 -11.20 -32.83 16.50
CA SER A 281 -11.70 -33.54 17.66
C SER A 281 -12.35 -34.81 17.15
N ASP A 282 -11.53 -35.86 17.04
CA ASP A 282 -12.00 -37.23 17.13
C ASP A 282 -12.94 -37.32 18.34
N THR A 283 -14.22 -37.53 18.07
CA THR A 283 -15.15 -38.02 19.10
C THR A 283 -15.43 -39.47 18.74
N PRO A 284 -15.00 -40.45 19.55
CA PRO A 284 -15.29 -41.84 19.31
C PRO A 284 -16.79 -42.08 19.49
N ALA A 285 -17.33 -42.94 18.62
CA ALA A 285 -18.67 -43.47 18.71
C ALA A 285 -18.98 -44.00 20.12
N ILE A 286 -20.17 -43.68 20.62
CA ILE A 286 -20.79 -44.41 21.72
C ILE A 286 -22.08 -45.02 21.18
N SER A 287 -22.18 -46.33 21.38
CA SER A 287 -23.31 -47.22 21.14
C SER A 287 -24.59 -46.82 21.86
#